data_AF-A0A971C8N2-F1
#
_entry.id   AF-A0A971C8N2-F1
#
_cell.length_a   1.000
_cell.length_b   1.000
_cell.length_c   1.000
_cell.angle_alpha   90.00
_cell.angle_beta   90.00
_cell.angle_gamma   90.00
#
_symmetry.space_group_name_H-M   'P 1'
#
loop_
_entity.id
_entity.type
_entity.pdbx_description
1 polymer ?
#
loop_
_entity_poly.entity_id
_entity_poly.type
_entity_poly.pdbx_seq_one_letter_code
_entity_poly.pdbx_strand_id
1 'polypeptide(L)'
;MKRFLFLVILNFIILNAQFNKEKMDSLNNLTLQDYKIMLENLGISSVRPGPSGNPNAPDAANFDEMKVDNCYVLPDPLIFL
;
A
#
# COMPACT_ATOMS: atom_id res chain seq x y z
N MET A 1 6.53 -16.70 -40.86
CA MET A 1 6.97 -15.30 -40.78
C MET A 1 6.03 -14.40 -39.96
N LYS A 2 4.72 -14.40 -40.19
CA LYS A 2 3.76 -13.55 -39.43
C LYS A 2 3.76 -13.77 -37.91
N ARG A 3 3.88 -15.02 -37.44
CA ARG A 3 3.98 -15.37 -36.00
C ARG A 3 5.27 -14.85 -35.35
N PHE A 4 6.38 -14.89 -36.08
CA PHE A 4 7.67 -14.39 -35.60
C PHE A 4 7.64 -12.86 -35.50
N LEU A 5 7.08 -12.19 -36.51
CA LEU A 5 6.87 -10.74 -36.50
C LEU A 5 5.97 -10.31 -35.32
N PHE A 6 4.91 -11.06 -35.03
CA PHE A 6 4.03 -10.78 -33.88
C PHE A 6 4.77 -10.90 -32.54
N LEU A 7 5.64 -11.91 -32.36
CA LEU A 7 6.44 -12.07 -31.14
C LEU A 7 7.49 -10.96 -30.97
N VAL A 8 8.08 -10.48 -32.08
CA VAL A 8 9.03 -9.35 -32.07
C VAL A 8 8.31 -8.05 -31.68
N ILE A 9 7.13 -7.79 -32.24
CA ILE A 9 6.31 -6.63 -31.90
C ILE A 9 5.87 -6.70 -30.43
N LEU A 10 5.44 -7.87 -29.95
CA LEU A 10 5.02 -8.05 -28.56
C LEU A 10 6.18 -7.80 -27.57
N ASN A 11 7.40 -8.24 -27.88
CA ASN A 11 8.58 -7.98 -27.05
C ASN A 11 8.94 -6.49 -26.98
N PHE A 12 8.78 -5.75 -28.09
CA PHE A 12 9.04 -4.31 -28.12
C PHE A 12 8.04 -3.50 -27.28
N ILE A 13 6.79 -3.94 -27.19
CA ILE A 13 5.76 -3.28 -26.37
C ILE A 13 6.03 -3.48 -24.88
N ILE A 14 6.48 -4.67 -24.47
CA ILE A 14 6.72 -4.98 -23.05
C ILE A 14 7.89 -4.15 -22.48
N LEU A 15 8.95 -3.90 -23.28
CA LEU A 15 10.14 -3.15 -22.84
C LEU A 15 9.87 -1.66 -22.57
N ASN A 16 8.84 -1.07 -23.18
CA ASN A 16 8.50 0.35 -23.04
C ASN A 16 7.36 0.62 -22.03
N ALA A 17 6.80 -0.43 -21.43
CA ALA A 17 5.64 -0.33 -20.53
C ALA A 17 6.01 -0.06 -19.06
N GLN A 18 7.27 -0.31 -18.65
CA GLN A 18 7.70 -0.14 -17.26
C GLN A 18 8.32 1.24 -17.04
N PHE A 19 8.00 1.87 -15.91
CA PHE A 19 8.70 3.08 -15.49
C PHE A 19 10.16 2.76 -15.17
N ASN A 20 11.07 3.64 -15.59
CA ASN A 20 12.46 3.55 -15.19
C ASN A 20 12.60 3.90 -13.69
N LYS A 21 13.77 3.58 -13.12
CA LYS A 21 14.04 3.79 -11.69
C LYS A 21 13.85 5.26 -11.27
N GLU A 22 14.35 6.21 -12.06
CA GLU A 22 14.24 7.64 -11.76
C GLU A 22 12.79 8.10 -11.64
N LYS A 23 11.93 7.64 -12.54
CA LYS A 23 10.51 7.95 -12.51
C LYS A 23 9.82 7.32 -11.30
N MET A 24 10.17 6.07 -10.95
CA MET A 24 9.66 5.43 -9.73
C MET A 24 10.08 6.17 -8.46
N ASP A 25 11.34 6.59 -8.38
CA ASP A 25 11.87 7.35 -7.24
C ASP A 25 11.16 8.71 -7.13
N SER A 26 10.92 9.38 -8.26
CA SER A 26 10.14 10.62 -8.32
C SER A 26 8.69 10.42 -7.84
N LEU A 27 8.00 9.36 -8.29
CA LEU A 27 6.65 9.04 -7.84
C LEU A 27 6.62 8.76 -6.34
N ASN A 28 7.57 8.00 -5.81
CA ASN A 28 7.67 7.74 -4.36
C ASN A 28 7.85 9.04 -3.57
N ASN A 29 8.70 9.96 -4.06
CA ASN A 29 8.88 11.27 -3.42
C ASN A 29 7.61 12.11 -3.43
N LEU A 30 6.83 12.08 -4.52
CA LEU A 30 5.54 12.77 -4.60
C LEU A 30 4.53 12.16 -3.62
N THR A 31 4.43 10.84 -3.54
CA THR A 31 3.58 10.14 -2.57
C THR A 31 3.93 10.52 -1.13
N LEU A 32 5.22 10.61 -0.80
CA LEU A 32 5.67 11.03 0.54
C LEU A 32 5.33 12.49 0.84
N GLN A 33 5.37 13.38 -0.15
CA GLN A 33 4.98 14.78 0.01
C GLN A 33 3.47 14.92 0.23
N ASP A 34 2.68 14.24 -0.60
CA ASP A 34 1.21 14.22 -0.48
C ASP A 34 0.77 13.69 0.89
N TYR A 35 1.38 12.58 1.34
CA TYR A 35 1.14 12.04 2.67
C TYR A 35 1.41 13.05 3.79
N LYS A 36 2.54 13.79 3.73
CA LYS A 36 2.85 14.81 4.73
C LYS A 36 1.82 15.94 4.75
N ILE A 37 1.44 16.45 3.58
CA ILE A 37 0.43 17.51 3.44
C ILE A 37 -0.91 17.05 4.02
N MET A 38 -1.30 15.81 3.74
CA MET A 38 -2.52 15.22 4.32
C MET A 38 -2.47 15.18 5.85
N LEU A 39 -1.35 14.73 6.44
CA LEU A 39 -1.19 14.71 7.90
C LEU A 39 -1.29 16.11 8.51
N GLU A 40 -0.63 17.10 7.89
CA GLU A 40 -0.67 18.51 8.32
C GLU A 40 -2.09 19.07 8.27
N ASN A 41 -2.79 18.87 7.14
CA ASN A 41 -4.15 19.35 6.95
C ASN A 41 -5.16 18.76 7.95
N LEU A 42 -4.93 17.51 8.37
CA LEU A 42 -5.77 16.82 9.36
C LEU A 42 -5.29 17.06 10.81
N GLY A 43 -4.19 17.77 11.03
CA GLY A 43 -3.61 17.99 12.35
C GLY A 43 -3.06 16.71 13.01
N ILE A 44 -2.63 15.72 12.22
CA ILE A 44 -2.12 14.44 12.72
C ILE A 44 -0.61 14.54 12.98
N SER A 45 -0.20 14.41 14.23
CA SER A 45 1.21 14.50 14.63
C SER A 45 2.01 13.20 14.44
N SER A 46 1.35 12.05 14.50
CA SER A 46 1.98 10.74 14.37
C SER A 46 0.96 9.66 14.00
N VAL A 47 1.40 8.66 13.24
CA VAL A 47 0.58 7.49 12.87
C VAL A 47 1.17 6.24 13.50
N ARG A 48 0.33 5.31 13.96
CA ARG A 48 0.79 4.01 14.47
C ARG A 48 1.33 3.18 13.30
N PRO A 49 2.53 2.57 13.41
CA PRO A 49 3.01 1.64 12.40
C PRO A 49 2.00 0.51 12.15
N GLY A 50 1.89 0.10 10.89
CA GLY A 50 1.13 -1.12 10.56
C GLY A 50 1.85 -2.36 11.12
N PRO A 51 1.12 -3.44 11.40
CA PRO A 51 1.73 -4.68 11.89
C PRO A 51 2.65 -5.29 10.83
N SER A 52 3.72 -5.93 11.29
CA SER A 52 4.68 -6.63 10.45
C SER A 52 4.14 -7.99 9.99
N GLY A 53 4.41 -8.31 8.72
CA GLY A 53 4.14 -9.64 8.18
C GLY A 53 5.16 -10.70 8.61
N ASN A 54 6.25 -10.31 9.29
CA ASN A 54 7.21 -11.23 9.87
C ASN A 54 6.71 -11.69 11.26
N PRO A 55 6.40 -12.98 11.46
CA PRO A 55 5.87 -13.49 12.74
C PRO A 55 6.83 -13.33 13.93
N ASN A 56 8.13 -13.15 13.67
CA ASN A 56 9.15 -12.98 14.71
C ASN A 56 9.45 -11.50 15.02
N ALA A 57 8.79 -10.56 14.33
CA ALA A 57 8.96 -9.14 14.61
C ALA A 57 8.21 -8.75 15.90
N PRO A 58 8.70 -7.74 16.65
CA PRO A 58 8.04 -7.28 17.87
C PRO A 58 6.61 -6.74 17.63
N ASP A 59 6.32 -6.30 16.41
CA ASP A 59 5.04 -5.78 15.93
C ASP A 59 4.35 -6.74 14.95
N ALA A 60 4.63 -8.05 15.06
CA ALA A 60 4.00 -9.07 14.22
C ALA A 60 2.46 -8.98 14.27
N ALA A 61 1.82 -9.18 13.11
CA ALA A 61 0.38 -9.31 13.02
C ALA A 61 -0.13 -10.41 13.96
N ASN A 62 -1.24 -10.16 14.65
CA ASN A 62 -1.84 -11.15 15.53
C ASN A 62 -2.51 -12.28 14.70
N PHE A 63 -2.22 -13.53 15.05
CA PHE A 63 -2.87 -14.73 14.49
C PHE A 63 -3.59 -15.55 15.57
N ASP A 64 -3.52 -15.13 16.84
CA ASP A 64 -4.10 -15.83 17.97
C ASP A 64 -5.38 -15.13 18.40
N GLU A 65 -6.53 -15.79 18.20
CA GLU A 65 -7.84 -15.28 18.58
C GLU A 65 -7.92 -14.93 20.07
N MET A 66 -7.17 -15.63 20.92
CA MET A 66 -7.17 -15.36 22.38
C MET A 66 -6.49 -14.02 22.73
N LYS A 67 -5.70 -13.43 21.82
CA LYS A 67 -5.04 -12.12 22.01
C LYS A 67 -5.87 -10.95 21.49
N VAL A 68 -7.01 -11.23 20.90
CA VAL A 68 -7.93 -10.22 20.42
C VAL A 68 -8.56 -9.51 21.64
N ASP A 69 -8.48 -8.18 21.68
CA ASP A 69 -9.09 -7.41 22.76
C ASP A 69 -10.61 -7.57 22.71
N ASN A 70 -11.23 -7.96 23.82
CA ASN A 70 -12.68 -8.14 23.92
C ASN A 70 -13.45 -6.81 23.99
N CYS A 71 -12.74 -5.67 24.07
CA CYS A 71 -13.34 -4.35 24.12
C CYS A 71 -13.56 -3.77 22.71
N TYR A 72 -14.76 -3.97 22.17
CA TYR A 72 -15.20 -3.33 20.92
C TYR A 72 -16.37 -2.40 21.16
N VAL A 73 -16.23 -1.14 20.72
CA VAL A 73 -17.36 -0.24 20.56
C VAL A 73 -17.77 -0.28 19.09
N LEU A 74 -18.81 -1.05 18.79
CA LEU A 74 -19.38 -1.13 17.45
C LEU A 74 -20.57 -0.16 17.36
N PRO A 75 -20.67 0.64 16.29
CA PRO A 75 -21.88 1.45 16.05
C PRO A 75 -23.08 0.52 15.79
N ASP A 76 -24.27 0.98 16.18
CA ASP A 76 -25.51 0.23 15.91
C ASP A 76 -25.77 0.20 14.39
N PRO A 77 -25.77 -0.98 13.74
CA PRO A 77 -25.94 -1.07 12.30
C PRO A 77 -27.34 -0.65 11.80
N LEU A 78 -28.30 -0.46 12.71
CA LEU A 78 -29.68 -0.07 12.40
C LEU A 78 -29.99 1.40 12.68
N ILE A 79 -29.00 2.19 13.11
CA ILE A 79 -29.14 3.63 13.33
C ILE A 79 -28.34 4.38 12.26
N PHE A 80 -29.00 5.30 11.57
CA PHE A 80 -28.34 6.23 10.64
C PHE A 80 -27.81 7.45 11.39
N LEU A 81 -26.60 7.89 11.04
CA LEU A 81 -25.96 9.11 11.54
C LEU A 81 -26.57 10.37 10.91
#